data_AF-A0A4Y2M591-F1
#
_entry.id   AF-A0A4Y2M591-F1
#
_cell.length_a   1.000
_cell.length_b   1.000
_cell.length_c   1.000
_cell.angle_alpha   90.00
_cell.angle_beta   90.00
_cell.angle_gamma   90.00
#
_symmetry.space_group_name_H-M   'P 1'
#
loop_
_entity.id
_entity.type
_entity.pdbx_description
1 polymer ?
#
loop_
_entity_poly.entity_id
_entity_poly.type
_entity_poly.pdbx_seq_one_letter_code
_entity_poly.pdbx_strand_id
1 'polypeptide(L)'
;MISNRCGIILLLFCLYSVATCKTTWTNQTVERPVLVGAFNIQNLGVSKMSNKTVMDIVKKIILRYDLILIQEIVTTQEELMENLVVDINKLHRRKDSKYMMQISERVGRGNAKEQYAYIYRNDKFKFLSGHTFPDRKDDFMRPPYIVHFATPTLRDLDSMIFIGIHTQPKNAANETSAMAKVYDYAVKTFKVKDAMLMGDMNAGCANVRISDWDAIDVWRRKEFKWLITHDFDTTLSINCCPYDRIIIAGDNVEEAVIWESVGAFKYRDLYGISTGMALAVSDHWPVEVKLRGGTSAQAKANLEPSLCLTIHDVRAQSVPQQLRSQKSTFGFQIESTEDYTELYSESTNGTALLYSLKTLQSKYQQLISKEVTDAILYKVGHGALSDATSHDFLEHYLFSVRIYFDATDETTTVHYCTATTLN
;
A
#
# COMPACT_ATOMS: atom_id res chain seq x y z
N MET A 1 -10.19 -37.22 67.45
CA MET A 1 -11.05 -36.75 66.35
C MET A 1 -10.88 -35.25 66.23
N ILE A 2 -10.75 -34.77 64.99
CA ILE A 2 -10.62 -33.37 64.54
C ILE A 2 -9.20 -32.78 64.67
N SER A 3 -8.56 -32.63 63.51
CA SER A 3 -7.26 -32.01 63.28
C SER A 3 -7.43 -30.50 63.07
N ASN A 4 -6.69 -29.68 63.83
CA ASN A 4 -6.54 -28.25 63.55
C ASN A 4 -5.27 -28.04 62.70
N ARG A 5 -5.45 -27.97 61.38
CA ARG A 5 -4.43 -27.41 60.47
C ARG A 5 -4.66 -25.91 60.37
N CYS A 6 -3.64 -25.17 60.74
CA CYS A 6 -3.49 -23.74 60.55
C CYS A 6 -3.56 -23.41 59.05
N GLY A 7 -4.65 -22.78 58.61
CA GLY A 7 -4.83 -22.31 57.24
C GLY A 7 -4.20 -20.93 57.05
N ILE A 8 -3.02 -20.89 56.45
CA ILE A 8 -2.46 -19.67 55.86
C ILE A 8 -3.28 -19.39 54.59
N ILE A 9 -4.08 -18.32 54.61
CA ILE A 9 -4.74 -17.78 53.42
C ILE A 9 -3.66 -17.07 52.59
N LEU A 10 -3.11 -17.77 51.60
CA LEU A 10 -2.32 -17.17 50.54
C LEU A 10 -3.30 -16.55 49.53
N LEU A 11 -3.49 -15.24 49.57
CA LEU A 11 -4.15 -14.47 48.53
C LEU A 11 -3.26 -14.47 47.28
N LEU A 12 -3.53 -15.38 46.35
CA LEU A 12 -2.99 -15.37 45.00
C LEU A 12 -3.58 -14.18 44.24
N PHE A 13 -2.87 -13.06 44.23
CA PHE A 13 -3.10 -12.00 43.25
C PHE A 13 -2.68 -12.52 41.87
N CYS A 14 -3.67 -12.99 41.11
CA CYS A 14 -3.54 -13.25 39.69
C CYS A 14 -3.44 -11.90 38.98
N LEU A 15 -2.22 -11.36 38.87
CA LEU A 15 -1.93 -10.26 37.96
C LEU A 15 -2.03 -10.81 36.53
N TYR A 16 -3.23 -10.72 35.95
CA TYR A 16 -3.40 -10.72 34.51
C TYR A 16 -2.61 -9.52 33.97
N SER A 17 -1.35 -9.74 33.58
CA SER A 17 -0.67 -8.84 32.66
C SER A 17 -1.33 -9.03 31.30
N VAL A 18 -2.42 -8.30 31.07
CA VAL A 18 -2.83 -7.98 29.72
C VAL A 18 -1.71 -7.12 29.18
N ALA A 19 -0.72 -7.76 28.55
CA ALA A 19 0.27 -7.09 27.73
C ALA A 19 -0.49 -6.53 26.53
N THR A 20 -1.16 -5.38 26.72
CA THR A 20 -1.60 -4.56 25.61
C THR A 20 -0.32 -4.20 24.88
N CYS A 21 -0.11 -4.80 23.71
CA CYS A 21 0.87 -4.35 22.74
C CYS A 21 0.40 -2.96 22.28
N LYS A 22 0.60 -1.95 23.13
CA LYS A 22 0.49 -0.56 22.71
C LYS A 22 1.73 -0.34 21.86
N THR A 23 1.59 -0.59 20.57
CA THR A 23 2.46 -0.06 19.53
C THR A 23 2.52 1.45 19.78
N THR A 24 3.55 1.88 20.49
CA THR A 24 3.91 3.29 20.55
C THR A 24 4.38 3.63 19.14
N TRP A 25 3.44 4.10 18.33
CA TRP A 25 3.76 4.89 17.16
C TRP A 25 4.80 5.90 17.61
N THR A 26 5.98 5.87 16.98
CA THR A 26 6.91 6.99 17.08
C THR A 26 6.16 8.25 16.63
N ASN A 27 6.65 9.44 16.97
CA ASN A 27 5.99 10.76 16.81
C ASN A 27 5.40 11.13 15.40
N GLN A 28 5.28 10.20 14.45
CA GLN A 28 4.66 10.38 13.14
C GLN A 28 3.15 10.11 13.18
N THR A 29 2.38 11.14 12.85
CA THR A 29 0.92 11.12 12.73
C THR A 29 0.43 10.18 11.63
N VAL A 30 1.18 10.11 10.52
CA VAL A 30 0.90 9.31 9.32
C VAL A 30 2.17 8.57 8.91
N GLU A 31 2.06 7.28 8.66
CA GLU A 31 3.16 6.47 8.13
C GLU A 31 3.34 6.72 6.64
N ARG A 32 4.60 6.80 6.19
CA ARG A 32 4.87 6.92 4.76
C ARG A 32 4.51 5.61 4.04
N PRO A 33 4.24 5.64 2.73
CA PRO A 33 4.08 4.41 1.95
C PRO A 33 5.26 3.44 2.14
N VAL A 34 4.95 2.15 2.30
CA VAL A 34 5.89 1.05 2.55
C VAL A 34 6.26 0.41 1.21
N LEU A 35 7.54 0.41 0.84
CA LEU A 35 7.99 -0.13 -0.45
C LEU A 35 8.31 -1.62 -0.32
N VAL A 36 7.66 -2.43 -1.14
CA VAL A 36 7.85 -3.88 -1.20
C VAL A 36 8.29 -4.30 -2.60
N GLY A 37 9.12 -5.33 -2.72
CA GLY A 37 9.51 -5.85 -4.03
C GLY A 37 10.12 -7.25 -4.04
N ALA A 38 10.45 -7.71 -5.23
CA ALA A 38 11.19 -8.94 -5.47
C ALA A 38 12.29 -8.71 -6.50
N PHE A 39 13.43 -9.36 -6.32
CA PHE A 39 14.59 -9.22 -7.17
C PHE A 39 15.33 -10.55 -7.33
N ASN A 40 15.34 -11.06 -8.57
CA ASN A 40 16.30 -12.07 -9.00
C ASN A 40 17.66 -11.40 -9.15
N ILE A 41 18.62 -11.75 -8.27
CA ILE A 41 20.01 -11.34 -8.40
C ILE A 41 20.78 -12.51 -9.01
N GLN A 42 20.94 -12.48 -10.33
CA GLN A 42 21.49 -13.58 -11.11
C GLN A 42 22.73 -14.19 -10.44
N ASN A 43 22.67 -15.49 -10.15
CA ASN A 43 23.80 -16.26 -9.60
C ASN A 43 24.48 -15.56 -8.41
N LEU A 44 23.72 -15.25 -7.36
CA LEU A 44 24.22 -14.62 -6.13
C LEU A 44 25.06 -15.63 -5.30
N GLY A 45 26.26 -15.88 -5.82
CA GLY A 45 27.28 -16.76 -5.25
C GLY A 45 28.54 -16.02 -4.80
N VAL A 46 29.53 -16.79 -4.34
CA VAL A 46 30.80 -16.28 -3.78
C VAL A 46 31.50 -15.28 -4.72
N SER A 47 31.59 -15.61 -6.01
CA SER A 47 32.23 -14.73 -7.01
C SER A 47 31.56 -13.35 -7.07
N LYS A 48 30.22 -13.30 -7.20
CA LYS A 48 29.47 -12.05 -7.25
C LYS A 48 29.56 -11.28 -5.93
N MET A 49 29.40 -11.97 -4.80
CA MET A 49 29.46 -11.37 -3.47
C MET A 49 30.85 -10.82 -3.10
N SER A 50 31.92 -11.36 -3.70
CA SER A 50 33.28 -10.83 -3.54
C SER A 50 33.54 -9.55 -4.34
N ASN A 51 32.71 -9.24 -5.35
CA ASN A 51 32.84 -8.05 -6.16
C ASN A 51 32.24 -6.83 -5.44
N LYS A 52 33.11 -6.04 -4.80
CA LYS A 52 32.72 -4.87 -4.02
C LYS A 52 31.85 -3.88 -4.80
N THR A 53 32.19 -3.58 -6.06
CA THR A 53 31.44 -2.61 -6.87
C THR A 53 30.02 -3.09 -7.15
N VAL A 54 29.86 -4.37 -7.51
CA VAL A 54 28.55 -4.98 -7.72
C VAL A 54 27.75 -4.99 -6.42
N MET A 55 28.36 -5.43 -5.32
CA MET A 55 27.68 -5.50 -4.03
C MET A 55 27.33 -4.12 -3.45
N ASP A 56 28.10 -3.07 -3.75
CA ASP A 56 27.73 -1.70 -3.40
C ASP A 56 26.45 -1.25 -4.12
N ILE A 57 26.23 -1.68 -5.37
CA ILE A 57 24.97 -1.44 -6.08
C ILE A 57 23.83 -2.29 -5.49
N VAL A 58 24.06 -3.59 -5.25
CA VAL A 58 23.07 -4.48 -4.62
C VAL A 58 22.59 -3.92 -3.29
N LYS A 59 23.51 -3.47 -2.41
CA LYS A 59 23.17 -2.83 -1.13
C LYS A 59 22.34 -1.55 -1.33
N LYS A 60 22.70 -0.70 -2.29
CA LYS A 60 21.92 0.51 -2.63
C LYS A 60 20.50 0.18 -3.09
N ILE A 61 20.34 -0.89 -3.88
CA ILE A 61 19.04 -1.38 -4.32
C ILE A 61 18.24 -1.84 -3.09
N ILE A 62 18.78 -2.76 -2.27
CA ILE A 62 18.09 -3.31 -1.10
C ILE A 62 17.68 -2.21 -0.11
N LEU A 63 18.53 -1.20 0.12
CA LEU A 63 18.26 -0.08 1.04
C LEU A 63 17.03 0.78 0.66
N ARG A 64 16.48 0.64 -0.55
CA ARG A 64 15.23 1.30 -0.96
C ARG A 64 14.00 0.67 -0.32
N TYR A 65 14.03 -0.63 -0.09
CA TYR A 65 12.86 -1.44 0.21
C TYR A 65 12.64 -1.56 1.72
N ASP A 66 11.38 -1.51 2.13
CA ASP A 66 11.01 -1.90 3.49
C ASP A 66 10.90 -3.43 3.63
N LEU A 67 10.59 -4.14 2.52
CA LEU A 67 10.72 -5.59 2.39
C LEU A 67 11.08 -5.94 0.94
N ILE A 68 12.08 -6.80 0.75
CA ILE A 68 12.46 -7.32 -0.57
C ILE A 68 12.71 -8.82 -0.51
N LEU A 69 12.15 -9.56 -1.47
CA LEU A 69 12.51 -10.94 -1.76
C LEU A 69 13.72 -10.99 -2.68
N ILE A 70 14.78 -11.69 -2.26
CA ILE A 70 15.97 -11.98 -3.05
C ILE A 70 15.93 -13.44 -3.50
N GLN A 71 16.21 -13.68 -4.78
CA GLN A 71 16.25 -15.00 -5.43
C GLN A 71 17.65 -15.28 -6.00
N GLU A 72 17.85 -16.51 -6.49
CA GLU A 72 19.12 -17.02 -7.03
C GLU A 72 20.30 -16.99 -6.04
N ILE A 73 20.02 -17.23 -4.77
CA ILE A 73 21.05 -17.37 -3.73
C ILE A 73 21.70 -18.74 -3.84
N VAL A 74 22.78 -18.82 -4.63
CA VAL A 74 23.50 -20.08 -4.89
C VAL A 74 24.69 -20.29 -3.95
N THR A 75 25.14 -19.26 -3.23
CA THR A 75 26.24 -19.43 -2.26
C THR A 75 25.86 -20.45 -1.19
N THR A 76 26.78 -21.37 -0.87
CA THR A 76 26.65 -22.29 0.27
C THR A 76 27.33 -21.76 1.53
N GLN A 77 27.96 -20.58 1.47
CA GLN A 77 28.57 -19.90 2.61
C GLN A 77 27.52 -18.97 3.22
N GLU A 78 26.88 -19.40 4.30
CA GLU A 78 25.78 -18.69 4.98
C GLU A 78 26.23 -17.30 5.48
N GLU A 79 27.46 -17.21 5.97
CA GLU A 79 28.12 -15.98 6.44
C GLU A 79 28.12 -14.85 5.41
N LEU A 80 28.10 -15.15 4.10
CA LEU A 80 28.04 -14.09 3.07
C LEU A 80 26.70 -13.35 3.06
N MET A 81 25.60 -14.06 3.29
CA MET A 81 24.27 -13.45 3.41
C MET A 81 24.13 -12.70 4.74
N GLU A 82 24.68 -13.23 5.83
CA GLU A 82 24.73 -12.54 7.12
C GLU A 82 25.52 -11.23 7.03
N ASN A 83 26.71 -11.28 6.42
CA ASN A 83 27.56 -10.12 6.20
C ASN A 83 26.88 -9.07 5.30
N LEU A 84 26.10 -9.48 4.30
CA LEU A 84 25.30 -8.56 3.49
C LEU A 84 24.32 -7.76 4.36
N VAL A 85 23.58 -8.41 5.26
CA VAL A 85 22.64 -7.74 6.18
C VAL A 85 23.38 -6.84 7.16
N VAL A 86 24.52 -7.26 7.68
CA VAL A 86 25.40 -6.43 8.52
C VAL A 86 25.82 -5.16 7.78
N ASP A 87 26.26 -5.28 6.53
CA ASP A 87 26.71 -4.15 5.73
C ASP A 87 25.56 -3.20 5.35
N ILE A 88 24.37 -3.73 5.03
CA ILE A 88 23.16 -2.93 4.83
C ILE A 88 22.84 -2.14 6.10
N ASN A 89 22.91 -2.78 7.27
CA ASN A 89 22.65 -2.12 8.56
C ASN A 89 23.70 -1.06 8.93
N LYS A 90 24.97 -1.20 8.50
CA LYS A 90 25.99 -0.14 8.65
C LYS A 90 25.66 1.09 7.81
N LEU A 91 25.06 0.89 6.63
CA LEU A 91 24.68 1.97 5.71
C LEU A 91 23.31 2.58 6.05
N HIS A 92 22.46 1.83 6.76
CA HIS A 92 21.14 2.27 7.18
C HIS A 92 21.23 3.37 8.24
N ARG A 93 20.66 4.54 7.93
CA ARG A 93 20.85 5.76 8.73
C ARG A 93 19.91 5.88 9.93
N ARG A 94 18.83 5.08 9.99
CA ARG A 94 17.82 5.19 11.04
C ARG A 94 18.22 4.32 12.24
N LYS A 95 18.53 4.96 13.37
CA LYS A 95 19.03 4.29 14.58
C LYS A 95 18.00 3.38 15.27
N ASP A 96 16.72 3.66 15.05
CA ASP A 96 15.56 3.00 15.66
C ASP A 96 15.04 1.80 14.83
N SER A 97 15.61 1.53 13.67
CA SER A 97 15.24 0.40 12.83
C SER A 97 16.45 -0.32 12.26
N LYS A 98 16.30 -1.61 11.97
CA LYS A 98 17.32 -2.44 11.33
C LYS A 98 16.67 -3.34 10.29
N TYR A 99 17.46 -3.71 9.29
CA TYR A 99 17.14 -4.80 8.39
C TYR A 99 17.39 -6.13 9.09
N MET A 100 16.42 -7.02 8.93
CA MET A 100 16.42 -8.42 9.35
C MET A 100 16.32 -9.29 8.10
N MET A 101 16.64 -10.58 8.23
CA MET A 101 16.55 -11.54 7.14
C MET A 101 15.84 -12.81 7.58
N GLN A 102 14.95 -13.31 6.73
CA GLN A 102 14.44 -14.68 6.76
C GLN A 102 14.89 -15.39 5.48
N ILE A 103 15.74 -16.39 5.61
CA ILE A 103 16.26 -17.17 4.49
C ILE A 103 15.65 -18.57 4.51
N SER A 104 15.24 -19.08 3.35
CA SER A 104 14.65 -20.41 3.19
C SER A 104 15.70 -21.50 3.35
N GLU A 105 15.26 -22.76 3.47
CA GLU A 105 16.14 -23.89 3.17
C GLU A 105 16.59 -23.86 1.69
N ARG A 106 17.63 -24.63 1.37
CA ARG A 106 18.09 -24.78 0.00
C ARG A 106 17.19 -25.72 -0.78
N VAL A 107 16.55 -25.20 -1.82
CA VAL A 107 15.60 -25.92 -2.68
C VAL A 107 16.12 -26.03 -4.10
N GLY A 108 15.63 -27.01 -4.86
CA GLY A 108 16.08 -27.27 -6.23
C GLY A 108 16.45 -28.73 -6.48
N ARG A 109 16.50 -29.11 -7.76
CA ARG A 109 16.86 -30.46 -8.19
C ARG A 109 18.31 -30.50 -8.70
N GLY A 110 19.01 -31.60 -8.40
CA GLY A 110 20.40 -31.81 -8.83
C GLY A 110 21.33 -30.69 -8.33
N ASN A 111 22.07 -30.08 -9.26
CA ASN A 111 23.01 -28.99 -8.98
C ASN A 111 22.37 -27.59 -9.07
N ALA A 112 21.13 -27.48 -9.56
CA ALA A 112 20.41 -26.22 -9.69
C ALA A 112 19.65 -25.93 -8.38
N LYS A 113 20.41 -25.61 -7.33
CA LYS A 113 19.87 -25.36 -5.98
C LYS A 113 20.09 -23.93 -5.51
N GLU A 114 19.05 -23.33 -4.99
CA GLU A 114 18.99 -21.92 -4.60
C GLU A 114 18.31 -21.76 -3.23
N GLN A 115 18.42 -20.56 -2.65
CA GLN A 115 17.61 -20.12 -1.51
C GLN A 115 16.85 -18.85 -1.88
N TYR A 116 15.75 -18.62 -1.15
CA TYR A 116 15.02 -17.37 -1.11
C TYR A 116 15.37 -16.61 0.16
N ALA A 117 15.49 -15.29 0.10
CA ALA A 117 15.62 -14.48 1.32
C ALA A 117 14.69 -13.28 1.30
N TYR A 118 13.89 -13.13 2.36
CA TYR A 118 13.20 -11.87 2.65
C TYR A 118 14.11 -11.01 3.52
N ILE A 119 14.53 -9.86 2.99
CA ILE A 119 15.25 -8.82 3.75
C ILE A 119 14.26 -7.69 4.03
N TYR A 120 14.03 -7.37 5.31
CA TYR A 120 12.95 -6.48 5.71
C TYR A 120 13.32 -5.61 6.91
N ARG A 121 12.70 -4.43 7.00
CA ARG A 121 12.86 -3.53 8.12
C ARG A 121 12.00 -3.96 9.30
N ASN A 122 12.62 -4.11 10.47
CA ASN A 122 11.95 -4.59 11.67
C ASN A 122 10.92 -3.59 12.24
N ASP A 123 10.94 -2.32 11.86
CA ASP A 123 9.90 -1.35 12.23
C ASP A 123 8.66 -1.44 11.34
N LYS A 124 8.76 -2.08 10.16
CA LYS A 124 7.66 -2.21 9.18
C LYS A 124 7.05 -3.60 9.15
N PHE A 125 7.88 -4.63 9.33
CA PHE A 125 7.45 -6.02 9.31
C PHE A 125 7.99 -6.77 10.53
N LYS A 126 7.15 -7.62 11.12
CA LYS A 126 7.55 -8.57 12.18
C LYS A 126 7.32 -9.98 11.68
N PHE A 127 8.36 -10.79 11.62
CA PHE A 127 8.24 -12.20 11.28
C PHE A 127 7.37 -12.91 12.32
N LEU A 128 6.31 -13.58 11.87
CA LEU A 128 5.47 -14.39 12.73
C LEU A 128 5.80 -15.88 12.55
N SER A 129 5.82 -16.35 11.31
CA SER A 129 6.18 -17.72 10.95
C SER A 129 6.51 -17.82 9.46
N GLY A 130 7.20 -18.89 9.06
CA GLY A 130 7.52 -19.13 7.66
C GLY A 130 8.07 -20.53 7.42
N HIS A 131 7.88 -21.04 6.21
CA HIS A 131 8.35 -22.35 5.78
C HIS A 131 8.28 -22.48 4.26
N THR A 132 9.04 -23.41 3.72
CA THR A 132 8.91 -23.84 2.31
C THR A 132 7.61 -24.61 2.12
N PHE A 133 6.94 -24.40 0.99
CA PHE A 133 5.76 -25.15 0.62
C PHE A 133 6.05 -26.67 0.58
N PRO A 134 5.25 -27.52 1.25
CA PRO A 134 5.45 -28.97 1.24
C PRO A 134 5.01 -29.57 -0.10
N ASP A 135 5.88 -29.53 -1.10
CA ASP A 135 5.64 -29.95 -2.48
C ASP A 135 5.62 -31.48 -2.68
N ARG A 136 4.62 -32.15 -2.10
CA ARG A 136 4.49 -33.62 -2.16
C ARG A 136 4.24 -34.17 -3.56
N LYS A 137 3.80 -33.32 -4.49
CA LYS A 137 3.47 -33.68 -5.87
C LYS A 137 4.59 -33.34 -6.84
N ASP A 138 5.69 -32.77 -6.35
CA ASP A 138 6.86 -32.38 -7.15
C ASP A 138 6.51 -31.42 -8.30
N ASP A 139 5.57 -30.50 -8.01
CA ASP A 139 5.04 -29.56 -8.99
C ASP A 139 6.03 -28.41 -9.29
N PHE A 140 7.02 -28.18 -8.43
CA PHE A 140 7.97 -27.07 -8.54
C PHE A 140 9.43 -27.55 -8.64
N MET A 141 10.21 -26.93 -9.54
CA MET A 141 11.67 -27.09 -9.52
C MET A 141 12.26 -26.59 -8.20
N ARG A 142 11.77 -25.44 -7.72
CA ARG A 142 12.11 -24.84 -6.43
C ARG A 142 10.81 -24.51 -5.70
N PRO A 143 10.39 -25.35 -4.72
CA PRO A 143 9.17 -25.10 -3.97
C PRO A 143 9.13 -23.68 -3.34
N PRO A 144 7.99 -22.97 -3.40
CA PRO A 144 7.89 -21.60 -2.92
C PRO A 144 8.22 -21.42 -1.44
N TYR A 145 8.82 -20.27 -1.09
CA TYR A 145 9.04 -19.90 0.30
C TYR A 145 7.92 -19.00 0.81
N ILE A 146 7.24 -19.42 1.89
CA ILE A 146 6.07 -18.74 2.42
C ILE A 146 6.42 -18.11 3.77
N VAL A 147 6.14 -16.82 3.95
CA VAL A 147 6.36 -16.11 5.21
C VAL A 147 5.14 -15.28 5.59
N HIS A 148 4.70 -15.40 6.83
CA HIS A 148 3.65 -14.58 7.43
C HIS A 148 4.29 -13.47 8.26
N PHE A 149 4.02 -12.22 7.89
CA PHE A 149 4.51 -11.04 8.61
C PHE A 149 3.34 -10.28 9.24
N ALA A 150 3.52 -9.82 10.47
CA ALA A 150 2.71 -8.70 10.98
C ALA A 150 3.20 -7.39 10.34
N THR A 151 2.26 -6.49 10.10
CA THR A 151 2.44 -5.24 9.36
C THR A 151 1.93 -4.05 10.19
N PRO A 152 2.56 -3.78 11.35
CA PRO A 152 2.04 -2.84 12.36
C PRO A 152 1.93 -1.37 11.90
N THR A 153 2.50 -1.05 10.75
CA THR A 153 2.50 0.31 10.19
C THR A 153 1.70 0.41 8.90
N LEU A 154 1.13 -0.69 8.40
CA LEU A 154 0.23 -0.64 7.25
C LEU A 154 -1.19 -0.31 7.70
N ARG A 155 -1.93 0.32 6.79
CA ARG A 155 -3.32 0.67 7.01
C ARG A 155 -4.21 -0.57 6.86
N ASP A 156 -5.08 -0.80 7.85
CA ASP A 156 -6.16 -1.81 7.84
C ASP A 156 -5.71 -3.22 7.42
N LEU A 157 -4.41 -3.50 7.61
CA LEU A 157 -3.75 -4.74 7.24
C LEU A 157 -2.78 -5.09 8.37
N ASP A 158 -3.26 -5.84 9.36
CA ASP A 158 -2.49 -6.20 10.57
C ASP A 158 -1.39 -7.23 10.29
N SER A 159 -1.62 -8.09 9.30
CA SER A 159 -0.65 -9.09 8.86
C SER A 159 -0.97 -9.55 7.44
N MET A 160 0.04 -10.03 6.73
CA MET A 160 -0.14 -10.59 5.39
C MET A 160 0.89 -11.69 5.10
N ILE A 161 0.55 -12.54 4.13
CA ILE A 161 1.39 -13.65 3.68
C ILE A 161 2.21 -13.21 2.47
N PHE A 162 3.51 -13.50 2.46
CA PHE A 162 4.36 -13.36 1.29
C PHE A 162 4.75 -14.74 0.79
N ILE A 163 4.63 -14.95 -0.52
CA ILE A 163 4.96 -16.22 -1.18
C ILE A 163 5.97 -15.94 -2.29
N GLY A 164 7.21 -16.36 -2.07
CA GLY A 164 8.32 -16.17 -2.98
C GLY A 164 8.50 -17.37 -3.89
N ILE A 165 8.63 -17.12 -5.20
CA ILE A 165 8.82 -18.16 -6.20
C ILE A 165 9.85 -17.74 -7.26
N HIS A 166 10.63 -18.72 -7.72
CA HIS A 166 11.49 -18.61 -8.90
C HIS A 166 11.24 -19.85 -9.75
N THR A 167 10.44 -19.73 -10.81
CA THR A 167 9.99 -20.89 -11.60
C THR A 167 11.07 -21.39 -12.56
N GLN A 168 10.96 -22.63 -13.01
CA GLN A 168 11.79 -23.10 -14.13
C GLN A 168 11.25 -22.56 -15.47
N PRO A 169 12.08 -21.92 -16.33
CA PRO A 169 11.61 -21.32 -17.59
C PRO A 169 10.82 -22.28 -18.49
N LYS A 170 11.29 -23.53 -18.61
CA LYS A 170 10.65 -24.58 -19.44
C LYS A 170 9.32 -25.11 -18.88
N ASN A 171 9.00 -24.80 -17.62
CA ASN A 171 7.79 -25.26 -16.93
C ASN A 171 7.02 -24.08 -16.30
N ALA A 172 7.30 -22.84 -16.74
CA ALA A 172 6.83 -21.62 -16.11
C ALA A 172 5.30 -21.56 -16.00
N ALA A 173 4.57 -21.96 -17.06
CA ALA A 173 3.11 -21.97 -17.05
C ALA A 173 2.54 -22.88 -15.96
N ASN A 174 3.06 -24.10 -15.82
CA ASN A 174 2.56 -25.08 -14.84
C ASN A 174 2.92 -24.67 -13.41
N GLU A 175 4.16 -24.24 -13.16
CA GLU A 175 4.59 -23.77 -11.84
C GLU A 175 3.82 -22.51 -11.42
N THR A 176 3.61 -21.57 -12.35
CA THR A 176 2.80 -20.37 -12.10
C THR A 176 1.35 -20.75 -11.79
N SER A 177 0.74 -21.65 -12.56
CA SER A 177 -0.61 -22.16 -12.29
C SER A 177 -0.70 -22.80 -10.89
N ALA A 178 0.29 -23.61 -10.53
CA ALA A 178 0.42 -24.25 -9.24
C ALA A 178 0.56 -23.29 -8.05
N MET A 179 0.85 -22.00 -8.25
CA MET A 179 0.88 -21.03 -7.15
C MET A 179 -0.50 -20.84 -6.50
N ALA A 180 -1.60 -21.11 -7.21
CA ALA A 180 -2.96 -20.99 -6.68
C ALA A 180 -3.19 -21.92 -5.47
N LYS A 181 -2.73 -23.17 -5.54
CA LYS A 181 -2.80 -24.12 -4.41
C LYS A 181 -1.85 -23.75 -3.27
N VAL A 182 -0.76 -23.03 -3.55
CA VAL A 182 0.21 -22.58 -2.52
C VAL A 182 -0.43 -21.46 -1.71
N TYR A 183 -1.12 -20.54 -2.37
CA TYR A 183 -1.99 -19.56 -1.73
C TYR A 183 -3.06 -20.25 -0.86
N ASP A 184 -3.84 -21.19 -1.41
CA ASP A 184 -4.89 -21.89 -0.65
C ASP A 184 -4.35 -22.60 0.59
N TYR A 185 -3.18 -23.24 0.46
CA TYR A 185 -2.47 -23.85 1.58
C TYR A 185 -2.05 -22.82 2.63
N ALA A 186 -1.47 -21.69 2.21
CA ALA A 186 -1.02 -20.65 3.12
C ALA A 186 -2.19 -20.00 3.88
N VAL A 187 -3.29 -19.68 3.18
CA VAL A 187 -4.53 -19.16 3.79
C VAL A 187 -5.07 -20.14 4.83
N LYS A 188 -5.11 -21.44 4.49
CA LYS A 188 -5.57 -22.46 5.44
C LYS A 188 -4.66 -22.57 6.67
N THR A 189 -3.35 -22.39 6.48
CA THR A 189 -2.33 -22.54 7.52
C THR A 189 -2.32 -21.36 8.48
N PHE A 190 -2.27 -20.13 7.95
CA PHE A 190 -2.13 -18.92 8.77
C PHE A 190 -3.46 -18.27 9.14
N LYS A 191 -4.58 -18.69 8.52
CA LYS A 191 -5.91 -18.08 8.69
C LYS A 191 -5.96 -16.59 8.28
N VAL A 192 -5.13 -16.22 7.31
CA VAL A 192 -5.05 -14.88 6.73
C VAL A 192 -5.30 -15.00 5.23
N LYS A 193 -6.14 -14.12 4.66
CA LYS A 193 -6.45 -14.12 3.23
C LYS A 193 -5.54 -13.20 2.42
N ASP A 194 -5.08 -12.12 3.04
CA ASP A 194 -4.23 -11.12 2.42
C ASP A 194 -2.84 -11.69 2.13
N ALA A 195 -2.49 -11.78 0.85
CA ALA A 195 -1.24 -12.34 0.40
C ALA A 195 -0.66 -11.59 -0.80
N MET A 196 0.67 -11.64 -0.90
CA MET A 196 1.44 -11.18 -2.06
C MET A 196 2.34 -12.32 -2.55
N LEU A 197 2.10 -12.77 -3.78
CA LEU A 197 2.90 -13.76 -4.48
C LEU A 197 3.84 -13.01 -5.42
N MET A 198 5.14 -13.25 -5.30
CA MET A 198 6.11 -12.47 -6.07
C MET A 198 7.39 -13.22 -6.40
N GLY A 199 8.02 -12.80 -7.48
CA GLY A 199 9.33 -13.23 -7.91
C GLY A 199 9.44 -13.48 -9.40
N ASP A 200 10.53 -14.10 -9.83
CA ASP A 200 10.77 -14.47 -11.22
C ASP A 200 9.92 -15.69 -11.59
N MET A 201 8.73 -15.41 -12.12
CA MET A 201 7.81 -16.45 -12.55
C MET A 201 8.10 -16.93 -13.96
N ASN A 202 9.10 -16.36 -14.66
CA ASN A 202 9.32 -16.59 -16.08
C ASN A 202 8.03 -16.43 -16.91
N ALA A 203 7.06 -15.65 -16.43
CA ALA A 203 5.68 -15.72 -16.88
C ALA A 203 5.41 -14.82 -18.09
N GLY A 204 6.09 -15.08 -19.20
CA GLY A 204 5.93 -14.30 -20.44
C GLY A 204 6.83 -14.79 -21.57
N CYS A 205 6.79 -14.07 -22.69
CA CYS A 205 7.62 -14.32 -23.86
C CYS A 205 7.61 -15.80 -24.29
N ALA A 206 8.78 -16.40 -24.52
CA ALA A 206 8.89 -17.79 -25.01
C ALA A 206 8.53 -18.85 -23.94
N ASN A 207 8.49 -18.47 -22.67
CA ASN A 207 8.30 -19.38 -21.55
C ASN A 207 6.82 -19.66 -21.24
N VAL A 208 5.92 -18.75 -21.60
CA VAL A 208 4.46 -18.92 -21.46
C VAL A 208 3.77 -18.44 -22.74
N ARG A 209 3.15 -19.37 -23.47
CA ARG A 209 2.45 -19.07 -24.72
C ARG A 209 1.13 -18.37 -24.42
N ILE A 210 0.62 -17.62 -25.40
CA ILE A 210 -0.69 -16.93 -25.30
C ILE A 210 -1.79 -17.93 -24.91
N SER A 211 -1.79 -19.13 -25.50
CA SER A 211 -2.74 -20.20 -25.22
C SER A 211 -2.65 -20.79 -23.80
N ASP A 212 -1.51 -20.65 -23.13
CA ASP A 212 -1.28 -21.26 -21.83
C ASP A 212 -1.97 -20.47 -20.72
N TRP A 213 -2.19 -19.16 -20.90
CA TRP A 213 -2.81 -18.28 -19.91
C TRP A 213 -4.22 -18.71 -19.52
N ASP A 214 -4.98 -19.28 -20.46
CA ASP A 214 -6.32 -19.84 -20.21
C ASP A 214 -6.29 -21.11 -19.34
N ALA A 215 -5.12 -21.65 -19.02
CA ALA A 215 -4.93 -22.78 -18.11
C ALA A 215 -4.22 -22.40 -16.80
N ILE A 216 -3.76 -21.16 -16.65
CA ILE A 216 -3.06 -20.69 -15.44
C ILE A 216 -4.09 -20.31 -14.38
N ASP A 217 -4.13 -21.05 -13.27
CA ASP A 217 -5.17 -20.86 -12.25
C ASP A 217 -5.09 -19.49 -11.57
N VAL A 218 -3.89 -19.01 -11.24
CA VAL A 218 -3.69 -17.65 -10.70
C VAL A 218 -4.04 -16.54 -11.70
N TRP A 219 -4.19 -16.83 -12.99
CA TRP A 219 -4.66 -15.90 -14.00
C TRP A 219 -6.19 -15.89 -14.10
N ARG A 220 -6.82 -17.07 -14.01
CA ARG A 220 -8.27 -17.22 -14.16
C ARG A 220 -9.08 -16.90 -12.91
N ARG A 221 -8.51 -17.16 -11.73
CA ARG A 221 -9.16 -16.98 -10.43
C ARG A 221 -9.26 -15.48 -10.10
N LYS A 222 -10.48 -14.97 -9.92
CA LYS A 222 -10.80 -13.53 -9.83
C LYS A 222 -10.25 -12.84 -8.58
N GLU A 223 -9.97 -13.63 -7.55
CA GLU A 223 -9.36 -13.18 -6.30
C GLU A 223 -7.90 -12.76 -6.46
N PHE A 224 -7.22 -13.16 -7.54
CA PHE A 224 -5.86 -12.72 -7.80
C PHE A 224 -5.85 -11.47 -8.67
N LYS A 225 -5.15 -10.43 -8.23
CA LYS A 225 -4.85 -9.24 -9.03
C LYS A 225 -3.38 -9.23 -9.40
N TRP A 226 -3.11 -9.17 -10.69
CA TRP A 226 -1.76 -9.05 -11.22
C TRP A 226 -1.39 -7.57 -11.24
N LEU A 227 -0.42 -7.19 -10.42
CA LEU A 227 0.08 -5.81 -10.38
C LEU A 227 1.06 -5.59 -11.54
N ILE A 228 2.03 -6.49 -11.68
CA ILE A 228 2.95 -6.48 -12.82
C ILE A 228 2.30 -7.28 -13.96
N THR A 229 1.70 -6.56 -14.91
CA THR A 229 0.99 -7.08 -16.07
C THR A 229 1.93 -7.33 -17.27
N HIS A 230 1.38 -7.77 -18.42
CA HIS A 230 2.18 -8.19 -19.59
C HIS A 230 2.96 -7.06 -20.29
N ASP A 231 2.59 -5.82 -20.02
CA ASP A 231 3.17 -4.59 -20.57
C ASP A 231 4.44 -4.13 -19.84
N PHE A 232 4.79 -4.77 -18.72
CA PHE A 232 6.03 -4.48 -18.01
C PHE A 232 7.23 -5.17 -18.66
N ASP A 233 8.34 -4.46 -18.72
CA ASP A 233 9.66 -5.02 -19.03
C ASP A 233 10.45 -5.18 -17.72
N THR A 234 10.64 -6.43 -17.30
CA THR A 234 11.33 -6.77 -16.05
C THR A 234 12.73 -7.31 -16.28
N THR A 235 13.25 -7.25 -17.51
CA THR A 235 14.58 -7.77 -17.85
C THR A 235 15.50 -6.68 -18.38
N LEU A 236 16.81 -6.85 -18.17
CA LEU A 236 17.85 -6.04 -18.81
C LEU A 236 18.12 -6.45 -20.26
N SER A 237 17.39 -7.45 -20.76
CA SER A 237 17.61 -8.03 -22.08
C SER A 237 17.06 -7.12 -23.19
N ILE A 238 17.48 -7.35 -24.43
CA ILE A 238 16.94 -6.65 -25.61
C ILE A 238 15.47 -7.03 -25.84
N ASN A 239 15.08 -8.22 -25.40
CA ASN A 239 13.72 -8.72 -25.51
C ASN A 239 12.95 -8.31 -24.25
N CYS A 240 12.10 -7.29 -24.36
CA CYS A 240 11.26 -6.83 -23.26
C CYS A 240 10.33 -7.97 -22.80
N CYS A 241 10.55 -8.49 -21.59
CA CYS A 241 9.80 -9.63 -21.07
C CYS A 241 9.28 -9.38 -19.64
N PRO A 242 7.99 -9.70 -19.37
CA PRO A 242 7.39 -9.59 -18.03
C PRO A 242 7.60 -10.89 -17.24
N TYR A 243 8.86 -11.25 -16.96
CA TYR A 243 9.16 -12.50 -16.25
C TYR A 243 8.85 -12.42 -14.76
N ASP A 244 9.26 -11.32 -14.14
CA ASP A 244 9.07 -11.05 -12.72
C ASP A 244 7.66 -10.51 -12.48
N ARG A 245 6.97 -11.05 -11.48
CA ARG A 245 5.57 -10.73 -11.23
C ARG A 245 5.34 -10.38 -9.77
N ILE A 246 4.35 -9.52 -9.55
CA ILE A 246 3.71 -9.31 -8.25
C ILE A 246 2.22 -9.54 -8.46
N ILE A 247 1.66 -10.46 -7.68
CA ILE A 247 0.26 -10.82 -7.67
C ILE A 247 -0.23 -10.70 -6.23
N ILE A 248 -1.39 -10.10 -6.02
CA ILE A 248 -2.02 -10.00 -4.70
C ILE A 248 -3.33 -10.77 -4.63
N ALA A 249 -3.75 -11.15 -3.44
CA ALA A 249 -5.07 -11.67 -3.15
C ALA A 249 -5.52 -11.25 -1.76
N GLY A 250 -6.79 -10.85 -1.62
CA GLY A 250 -7.37 -10.33 -0.37
C GLY A 250 -7.73 -8.85 -0.47
N ASP A 251 -8.87 -8.49 0.10
CA ASP A 251 -9.45 -7.15 -0.06
C ASP A 251 -8.58 -6.09 0.62
N ASN A 252 -8.04 -6.36 1.81
CA ASN A 252 -7.25 -5.37 2.55
C ASN A 252 -5.91 -5.06 1.86
N VAL A 253 -5.24 -6.07 1.29
CA VAL A 253 -4.02 -5.82 0.51
C VAL A 253 -4.31 -5.12 -0.82
N GLU A 254 -5.46 -5.40 -1.46
CA GLU A 254 -5.90 -4.68 -2.66
C GLU A 254 -6.11 -3.19 -2.38
N GLU A 255 -6.80 -2.87 -1.28
CA GLU A 255 -6.97 -1.49 -0.81
C GLU A 255 -5.62 -0.87 -0.37
N ALA A 256 -4.71 -1.64 0.22
CA ALA A 256 -3.40 -1.11 0.61
C ALA A 256 -2.53 -0.72 -0.59
N VAL A 257 -2.74 -1.26 -1.80
CA VAL A 257 -1.87 -1.04 -2.96
C VAL A 257 -2.02 0.35 -3.56
N ILE A 258 -0.91 1.09 -3.63
CA ILE A 258 -0.81 2.33 -4.39
C ILE A 258 -0.56 1.97 -5.86
N TRP A 259 -1.61 1.88 -6.66
CA TRP A 259 -1.57 1.37 -8.03
C TRP A 259 -0.56 2.07 -8.94
N GLU A 260 -0.42 3.39 -8.82
CA GLU A 260 0.52 4.18 -9.62
C GLU A 260 2.00 3.95 -9.23
N SER A 261 2.24 3.25 -8.12
CA SER A 261 3.60 2.93 -7.66
C SER A 261 4.13 1.60 -8.19
N VAL A 262 3.28 0.80 -8.84
CA VAL A 262 3.64 -0.51 -9.39
C VAL A 262 4.65 -0.31 -10.53
N GLY A 263 5.80 -0.98 -10.44
CA GLY A 263 6.93 -0.67 -11.33
C GLY A 263 7.99 -1.75 -11.42
N ALA A 264 8.81 -1.66 -12.47
CA ALA A 264 10.12 -2.30 -12.53
C ALA A 264 11.21 -1.24 -12.27
N PHE A 265 12.07 -1.49 -11.30
CA PHE A 265 13.11 -0.55 -10.90
C PHE A 265 14.32 -0.62 -11.84
N LYS A 266 14.34 0.25 -12.85
CA LYS A 266 15.41 0.36 -13.85
C LYS A 266 16.66 1.05 -13.29
N TYR A 267 17.31 0.40 -12.33
CA TYR A 267 18.44 0.93 -11.55
C TYR A 267 19.64 1.37 -12.40
N ARG A 268 19.82 0.80 -13.61
CA ARG A 268 20.86 1.22 -14.54
C ARG A 268 20.76 2.71 -14.85
N ASP A 269 19.56 3.15 -15.21
CA ASP A 269 19.30 4.52 -15.66
C ASP A 269 19.36 5.48 -14.47
N LEU A 270 18.76 5.11 -13.33
CA LEU A 270 18.77 5.95 -12.13
C LEU A 270 20.17 6.14 -11.55
N TYR A 271 21.02 5.10 -11.60
CA TYR A 271 22.38 5.18 -11.07
C TYR A 271 23.41 5.62 -12.11
N GLY A 272 23.01 5.84 -13.36
CA GLY A 272 23.90 6.26 -14.44
C GLY A 272 25.05 5.27 -14.70
N ILE A 273 24.79 3.97 -14.56
CA ILE A 273 25.80 2.92 -14.75
C ILE A 273 25.71 2.30 -16.15
N SER A 274 26.81 1.73 -16.63
CA SER A 274 26.84 1.08 -17.94
C SER A 274 25.97 -0.19 -17.96
N THR A 275 25.50 -0.60 -19.14
CA THR A 275 24.79 -1.88 -19.33
C THR A 275 25.62 -3.07 -18.84
N GLY A 276 26.93 -3.07 -19.07
CA GLY A 276 27.82 -4.13 -18.57
C GLY A 276 27.87 -4.19 -17.04
N MET A 277 27.89 -3.04 -16.36
CA MET A 277 27.83 -2.99 -14.90
C MET A 277 26.46 -3.44 -14.37
N ALA A 278 25.37 -3.06 -15.04
CA ALA A 278 24.04 -3.51 -14.67
C ALA A 278 23.89 -5.03 -14.84
N LEU A 279 24.33 -5.60 -15.96
CA LEU A 279 24.36 -7.06 -16.17
C LEU A 279 25.25 -7.80 -15.15
N ALA A 280 26.32 -7.16 -14.67
CA ALA A 280 27.13 -7.73 -13.59
C ALA A 280 26.36 -7.79 -12.25
N VAL A 281 25.38 -6.89 -12.04
CA VAL A 281 24.44 -6.94 -10.91
C VAL A 281 23.38 -8.00 -11.15
N SER A 282 22.57 -7.87 -12.19
CA SER A 282 21.57 -8.88 -12.60
C SER A 282 21.08 -8.61 -14.02
N ASP A 283 20.58 -9.64 -14.70
CA ASP A 283 19.80 -9.55 -15.93
C ASP A 283 18.30 -9.27 -15.71
N HIS A 284 17.87 -9.17 -14.44
CA HIS A 284 16.52 -8.76 -14.06
C HIS A 284 16.49 -7.34 -13.46
N TRP A 285 15.35 -6.68 -13.57
CA TRP A 285 15.00 -5.50 -12.77
C TRP A 285 14.23 -5.97 -11.52
N PRO A 286 14.45 -5.35 -10.34
CA PRO A 286 13.52 -5.54 -9.24
C PRO A 286 12.11 -5.10 -9.64
N VAL A 287 11.10 -5.89 -9.31
CA VAL A 287 9.69 -5.45 -9.38
C VAL A 287 9.26 -4.91 -8.03
N GLU A 288 8.48 -3.83 -8.02
CA GLU A 288 8.16 -3.09 -6.81
C GLU A 288 6.74 -2.53 -6.79
N VAL A 289 6.21 -2.37 -5.58
CA VAL A 289 4.93 -1.71 -5.29
C VAL A 289 4.99 -1.06 -3.91
N LYS A 290 4.30 0.07 -3.73
CA LYS A 290 4.10 0.69 -2.42
C LYS A 290 2.74 0.30 -1.84
N LEU A 291 2.75 0.02 -0.54
CA LEU A 291 1.56 -0.16 0.28
C LEU A 291 1.31 1.08 1.13
N ARG A 292 0.05 1.43 1.38
CA ARG A 292 -0.33 2.59 2.20
C ARG A 292 0.05 2.39 3.66
N GLY A 293 0.73 3.41 4.19
CA GLY A 293 0.99 3.49 5.62
C GLY A 293 -0.29 3.79 6.40
N GLY A 294 -0.34 3.34 7.65
CA GLY A 294 -1.42 3.65 8.56
C GLY A 294 -1.31 5.03 9.20
N THR A 295 -2.45 5.53 9.67
CA THR A 295 -2.56 6.73 10.51
C THR A 295 -2.57 6.34 11.98
N SER A 296 -1.94 7.15 12.83
CA SER A 296 -1.91 6.92 14.27
C SER A 296 -3.32 6.91 14.89
N ALA A 297 -3.53 6.11 15.94
CA ALA A 297 -4.81 6.05 16.64
C ALA A 297 -5.27 7.41 17.18
N GLN A 298 -4.33 8.28 17.56
CA GLN A 298 -4.64 9.64 18.01
C GLN A 298 -5.17 10.50 16.87
N ALA A 299 -4.56 10.45 15.68
CA ALA A 299 -5.04 11.19 14.53
C ALA A 299 -6.42 10.72 14.09
N LYS A 300 -6.63 9.39 14.01
CA LYS A 300 -7.96 8.83 13.71
C LYS A 300 -9.04 9.28 14.72
N ALA A 301 -8.67 9.45 15.99
CA ALA A 301 -9.62 9.83 17.04
C ALA A 301 -9.86 11.33 17.20
N ASN A 302 -8.97 12.20 16.72
CA ASN A 302 -9.00 13.63 17.04
C ASN A 302 -9.05 14.57 15.84
N LEU A 303 -9.04 14.04 14.61
CA LEU A 303 -8.98 14.86 13.41
C LEU A 303 -10.07 14.47 12.42
N GLU A 304 -10.78 15.48 11.90
CA GLU A 304 -11.85 15.35 10.91
C GLU A 304 -11.48 16.21 9.69
N PRO A 305 -10.86 15.63 8.65
CA PRO A 305 -10.44 16.39 7.48
C PRO A 305 -11.62 16.63 6.53
N SER A 306 -11.52 17.68 5.72
CA SER A 306 -12.50 18.00 4.69
C SER A 306 -11.81 18.46 3.41
N LEU A 307 -12.34 18.07 2.25
CA LEU A 307 -11.92 18.54 0.94
C LEU A 307 -12.96 19.52 0.41
N CYS A 308 -12.51 20.72 0.01
CA CYS A 308 -13.39 21.81 -0.41
C CYS A 308 -13.06 22.27 -1.83
N LEU A 309 -14.11 22.43 -2.63
CA LEU A 309 -14.09 23.19 -3.87
C LEU A 309 -14.50 24.62 -3.55
N THR A 310 -13.65 25.58 -3.91
CA THR A 310 -13.92 27.02 -3.72
C THR A 310 -14.07 27.70 -5.06
N ILE A 311 -15.13 28.50 -5.21
CA ILE A 311 -15.33 29.41 -6.34
C ILE A 311 -15.51 30.82 -5.79
N HIS A 312 -14.60 31.72 -6.17
CA HIS A 312 -14.65 33.13 -5.81
C HIS A 312 -15.10 33.96 -7.03
N ASP A 313 -16.22 34.68 -6.89
CA ASP A 313 -16.77 35.55 -7.92
C ASP A 313 -16.35 37.00 -7.66
N VAL A 314 -15.38 37.47 -8.45
CA VAL A 314 -14.79 38.82 -8.34
C VAL A 314 -15.68 39.93 -8.89
N ARG A 315 -16.85 39.60 -9.45
CA ARG A 315 -17.82 40.59 -9.90
C ARG A 315 -18.58 41.11 -8.69
N ALA A 316 -18.89 42.41 -8.68
CA ALA A 316 -19.76 43.00 -7.68
C ALA A 316 -21.12 42.27 -7.63
N GLN A 317 -21.48 41.81 -6.44
CA GLN A 317 -22.71 41.14 -6.04
C GLN A 317 -23.40 41.99 -4.97
N SER A 318 -24.62 41.62 -4.59
CA SER A 318 -25.32 42.26 -3.48
C SER A 318 -26.17 41.26 -2.72
N VAL A 319 -26.23 41.43 -1.40
CA VAL A 319 -27.12 40.64 -0.55
C VAL A 319 -28.50 41.30 -0.51
N PRO A 320 -29.58 40.61 -0.93
CA PRO A 320 -30.94 41.11 -0.75
C PRO A 320 -31.21 41.46 0.72
N GLN A 321 -31.76 42.65 1.00
CA GLN A 321 -32.03 43.13 2.36
C GLN A 321 -32.84 42.15 3.21
N GLN A 322 -33.76 41.40 2.58
CA GLN A 322 -34.56 40.38 3.24
C GLN A 322 -33.69 39.28 3.87
N LEU A 323 -32.61 38.86 3.20
CA LEU A 323 -31.71 37.82 3.72
C LEU A 323 -30.98 38.29 4.98
N ARG A 324 -30.56 39.56 5.04
CA ARG A 324 -29.89 40.13 6.22
C ARG A 324 -30.74 40.11 7.50
N SER A 325 -32.06 39.99 7.35
CA SER A 325 -33.01 39.94 8.48
C SER A 325 -33.53 38.53 8.79
N GLN A 326 -33.23 37.55 7.94
CA GLN A 326 -33.69 36.17 8.08
C GLN A 326 -32.65 35.34 8.83
N LYS A 327 -33.12 34.35 9.60
CA LYS A 327 -32.24 33.36 10.25
C LYS A 327 -31.89 32.18 9.34
N SER A 328 -32.77 31.86 8.39
CA SER A 328 -32.59 30.73 7.48
C SER A 328 -33.42 30.87 6.21
N THR A 329 -32.96 30.31 5.10
CA THR A 329 -33.68 30.27 3.82
C THR A 329 -33.25 29.05 3.01
N PHE A 330 -34.17 28.37 2.33
CA PHE A 330 -33.86 27.22 1.44
C PHE A 330 -32.90 26.17 2.01
N GLY A 331 -32.95 25.91 3.33
CA GLY A 331 -32.05 24.96 4.01
C GLY A 331 -30.69 25.54 4.45
N PHE A 332 -30.41 26.80 4.15
CA PHE A 332 -29.26 27.53 4.67
C PHE A 332 -29.62 28.28 5.95
N GLN A 333 -28.75 28.23 6.94
CA GLN A 333 -28.71 29.18 8.04
C GLN A 333 -27.99 30.44 7.56
N ILE A 334 -28.37 31.60 8.10
CA ILE A 334 -27.84 32.90 7.68
C ILE A 334 -27.27 33.61 8.90
N GLU A 335 -26.04 34.08 8.76
CA GLU A 335 -25.40 35.02 9.67
C GLU A 335 -25.06 36.29 8.91
N SER A 336 -25.35 37.45 9.49
CA SER A 336 -25.12 38.73 8.82
C SER A 336 -24.63 39.77 9.81
N THR A 337 -23.58 40.47 9.43
CA THR A 337 -23.02 41.62 10.13
C THR A 337 -23.07 42.83 9.20
N GLU A 338 -22.48 43.95 9.63
CA GLU A 338 -22.26 45.10 8.74
C GLU A 338 -21.29 44.73 7.61
N ASP A 339 -20.25 43.96 7.94
CA ASP A 339 -19.11 43.67 7.06
C ASP A 339 -19.31 42.45 6.14
N TYR A 340 -20.13 41.47 6.54
CA TYR A 340 -20.35 40.26 5.74
C TYR A 340 -21.74 39.67 5.87
N THR A 341 -22.07 38.78 4.94
CA THR A 341 -23.20 37.87 5.06
C THR A 341 -22.75 36.47 4.70
N GLU A 342 -23.01 35.53 5.59
CA GLU A 342 -22.69 34.13 5.39
C GLU A 342 -23.94 33.27 5.40
N LEU A 343 -24.03 32.36 4.43
CA LEU A 343 -25.03 31.32 4.38
C LEU A 343 -24.35 29.97 4.46
N TYR A 344 -24.77 29.11 5.39
CA TYR A 344 -24.19 27.78 5.55
C TYR A 344 -25.28 26.71 5.62
N SER A 345 -24.99 25.54 5.04
CA SER A 345 -25.87 24.37 5.09
C SER A 345 -25.02 23.10 5.10
N GLU A 346 -25.47 22.09 5.85
CA GLU A 346 -24.81 20.80 5.96
C GLU A 346 -25.83 19.68 5.78
N SER A 347 -25.39 18.56 5.21
CA SER A 347 -26.26 17.42 4.94
C SER A 347 -25.46 16.15 4.71
N THR A 348 -26.07 15.01 4.99
CA THR A 348 -25.54 13.70 4.57
C THR A 348 -25.87 13.38 3.11
N ASN A 349 -26.67 14.22 2.45
CA ASN A 349 -27.04 14.10 1.05
C ASN A 349 -26.52 15.30 0.25
N GLY A 350 -25.36 15.12 -0.39
CA GLY A 350 -24.73 16.16 -1.22
C GLY A 350 -25.60 16.60 -2.41
N THR A 351 -26.38 15.70 -3.00
CA THR A 351 -27.31 16.05 -4.09
C THR A 351 -28.41 17.01 -3.61
N ALA A 352 -28.92 16.82 -2.40
CA ALA A 352 -29.91 17.73 -1.80
C ALA A 352 -29.32 19.12 -1.52
N LEU A 353 -28.05 19.20 -1.13
CA LEU A 353 -27.36 20.48 -0.96
C LEU A 353 -27.14 21.20 -2.29
N LEU A 354 -26.72 20.49 -3.34
CA LEU A 354 -26.59 21.07 -4.68
C LEU A 354 -27.94 21.60 -5.21
N TYR A 355 -29.04 20.88 -4.92
CA TYR A 355 -30.40 21.36 -5.24
C TYR A 355 -30.77 22.63 -4.46
N SER A 356 -30.45 22.67 -3.17
CA SER A 356 -30.70 23.83 -2.30
C SER A 356 -29.92 25.05 -2.80
N LEU A 357 -28.64 24.88 -3.14
CA LEU A 357 -27.80 25.92 -3.73
C LEU A 357 -28.39 26.46 -5.04
N LYS A 358 -28.83 25.57 -5.94
CA LYS A 358 -29.47 25.96 -7.21
C LYS A 358 -30.79 26.72 -7.01
N THR A 359 -31.56 26.33 -6.01
CA THR A 359 -32.82 27.00 -5.66
C THR A 359 -32.57 28.40 -5.11
N LEU A 360 -31.58 28.54 -4.22
CA LEU A 360 -31.13 29.82 -3.68
C LEU A 360 -30.66 30.76 -4.80
N GLN A 361 -29.80 30.27 -5.69
CA GLN A 361 -29.29 31.01 -6.85
C GLN A 361 -30.43 31.50 -7.74
N SER A 362 -31.41 30.64 -8.04
CA SER A 362 -32.55 30.99 -8.89
C SER A 362 -33.39 32.13 -8.31
N LYS A 363 -33.50 32.20 -6.97
CA LYS A 363 -34.26 33.23 -6.25
C LYS A 363 -33.46 34.53 -6.06
N TYR A 364 -32.15 34.44 -5.82
CA TYR A 364 -31.27 35.56 -5.48
C TYR A 364 -30.05 35.61 -6.42
N GLN A 365 -30.32 35.90 -7.69
CA GLN A 365 -29.29 35.93 -8.74
C GLN A 365 -28.25 37.03 -8.53
N GLN A 366 -28.58 38.06 -7.75
CA GLN A 366 -27.66 39.13 -7.36
C GLN A 366 -26.69 38.74 -6.24
N LEU A 367 -26.95 37.63 -5.53
CA LEU A 367 -26.06 37.11 -4.49
C LEU A 367 -25.10 36.07 -5.07
N ILE A 368 -25.62 35.15 -5.89
CA ILE A 368 -24.82 34.10 -6.52
C ILE A 368 -25.11 34.13 -8.02
N SER A 369 -24.06 34.28 -8.81
CA SER A 369 -24.18 34.20 -10.25
C SER A 369 -24.49 32.78 -10.71
N LYS A 370 -25.11 32.67 -11.89
CA LYS A 370 -25.41 31.36 -12.49
C LYS A 370 -24.13 30.58 -12.77
N GLU A 371 -23.07 31.25 -13.22
CA GLU A 371 -21.80 30.61 -13.59
C GLU A 371 -21.12 29.94 -12.38
N VAL A 372 -21.20 30.52 -11.19
CA VAL A 372 -20.68 29.91 -9.96
C VAL A 372 -21.36 28.58 -9.68
N THR A 373 -22.69 28.56 -9.72
CA THR A 373 -23.46 27.34 -9.45
C THR A 373 -23.22 26.28 -10.52
N ASP A 374 -23.24 26.65 -11.80
CA ASP A 374 -22.97 25.72 -12.91
C ASP A 374 -21.56 25.12 -12.81
N ALA A 375 -20.55 25.91 -12.42
CA ALA A 375 -19.19 25.43 -12.23
C ALA A 375 -19.04 24.44 -11.07
N ILE A 376 -19.74 24.66 -9.94
CA ILE A 376 -19.78 23.70 -8.82
C ILE A 376 -20.42 22.39 -9.28
N LEU A 377 -21.62 22.46 -9.88
CA LEU A 377 -22.33 21.26 -10.34
C LEU A 377 -21.50 20.47 -11.35
N TYR A 378 -20.87 21.14 -12.30
CA TYR A 378 -19.98 20.50 -13.27
C TYR A 378 -18.81 19.81 -12.57
N LYS A 379 -18.04 20.53 -11.74
CA LYS A 379 -16.85 19.97 -11.08
C LYS A 379 -17.19 18.81 -10.14
N VAL A 380 -18.23 18.95 -9.32
CA VAL A 380 -18.66 17.89 -8.39
C VAL A 380 -19.17 16.66 -9.17
N GLY A 381 -19.99 16.87 -10.22
CA GLY A 381 -20.49 15.80 -11.08
C GLY A 381 -19.38 15.05 -11.86
N HIS A 382 -18.18 15.64 -11.95
CA HIS A 382 -17.00 15.05 -12.58
C HIS A 382 -15.88 14.71 -11.58
N GLY A 383 -16.21 14.55 -10.28
CA GLY A 383 -15.30 13.95 -9.30
C GLY A 383 -14.31 14.90 -8.63
N ALA A 384 -14.50 16.22 -8.70
CA ALA A 384 -13.57 17.19 -8.10
C ALA A 384 -13.37 17.07 -6.57
N LEU A 385 -14.25 16.31 -5.89
CA LEU A 385 -14.16 16.01 -4.46
C LEU A 385 -14.02 14.50 -4.17
N SER A 386 -13.76 13.70 -5.20
CA SER A 386 -13.45 12.29 -5.02
C SER A 386 -12.02 12.16 -4.53
N ASP A 387 -11.85 11.61 -3.33
CA ASP A 387 -10.54 11.31 -2.79
C ASP A 387 -10.25 9.81 -2.96
N ALA A 388 -9.60 9.45 -4.06
CA ALA A 388 -9.18 8.07 -4.31
C ALA A 388 -8.09 7.58 -3.34
N THR A 389 -7.52 8.46 -2.52
CA THR A 389 -6.58 8.08 -1.46
C THR A 389 -7.30 7.68 -0.16
N SER A 390 -8.59 8.03 -0.01
CA SER A 390 -9.45 7.63 1.10
C SER A 390 -10.03 6.22 0.89
N HIS A 391 -9.49 5.21 1.57
CA HIS A 391 -9.96 3.80 1.51
C HIS A 391 -10.98 3.44 2.60
N ASP A 392 -11.31 4.40 3.47
CA ASP A 392 -12.35 4.20 4.47
C ASP A 392 -13.59 4.70 3.78
N PHE A 393 -14.64 3.87 3.76
CA PHE A 393 -15.97 4.41 3.57
C PHE A 393 -16.12 5.49 4.64
N LEU A 394 -16.41 6.72 4.22
CA LEU A 394 -16.85 7.75 5.16
C LEU A 394 -18.03 7.15 5.92
N GLU A 395 -17.80 6.73 7.17
CA GLU A 395 -18.85 6.15 8.00
C GLU A 395 -20.03 7.12 8.07
N HIS A 396 -19.71 8.43 8.00
CA HIS A 396 -20.64 9.53 7.85
C HIS A 396 -20.20 10.43 6.70
N TYR A 397 -21.00 10.47 5.64
CA TYR A 397 -20.86 11.49 4.61
C TYR A 397 -21.40 12.79 5.18
N LEU A 398 -20.55 13.79 5.41
CA LEU A 398 -20.97 15.15 5.71
C LEU A 398 -20.55 16.04 4.55
N PHE A 399 -21.53 16.65 3.90
CA PHE A 399 -21.32 17.66 2.87
C PHE A 399 -21.70 19.01 3.46
N SER A 400 -20.97 20.05 3.08
CA SER A 400 -21.29 21.42 3.48
C SER A 400 -21.21 22.38 2.31
N VAL A 401 -22.08 23.38 2.32
CA VAL A 401 -22.03 24.52 1.41
C VAL A 401 -21.97 25.79 2.24
N ARG A 402 -20.95 26.61 2.02
CA ARG A 402 -20.78 27.92 2.66
C ARG A 402 -20.68 28.99 1.59
N ILE A 403 -21.57 29.98 1.64
CA ILE A 403 -21.59 31.14 0.75
C ILE A 403 -21.21 32.34 1.61
N TYR A 404 -20.10 32.99 1.29
CA TYR A 404 -19.59 34.14 2.01
C TYR A 404 -19.63 35.36 1.08
N PHE A 405 -20.40 36.38 1.46
CA PHE A 405 -20.42 37.68 0.81
C PHE A 405 -19.64 38.68 1.66
N ASP A 406 -18.69 39.38 1.04
CA ASP A 406 -17.91 40.46 1.66
C ASP A 406 -18.49 41.81 1.25
N ALA A 407 -18.89 42.65 2.21
CA ALA A 407 -19.48 43.95 1.93
C ALA A 407 -18.45 45.01 1.51
N THR A 408 -17.15 44.76 1.73
CA THR A 408 -16.07 45.72 1.43
C THR A 408 -15.77 45.78 -0.05
N ASP A 409 -15.71 44.61 -0.70
CA ASP A 409 -15.41 44.48 -2.13
C ASP A 409 -16.61 44.01 -2.97
N GLU A 410 -17.75 43.78 -2.32
CA GLU A 410 -18.99 43.30 -2.91
C GLU A 410 -18.85 41.95 -3.62
N THR A 411 -17.90 41.09 -3.22
CA THR A 411 -17.69 39.78 -3.87
C THR A 411 -18.42 38.65 -3.15
N THR A 412 -18.58 37.50 -3.82
CA THR A 412 -19.14 36.29 -3.21
C THR A 412 -18.24 35.08 -3.45
N THR A 413 -17.97 34.34 -2.38
CA THR A 413 -17.22 33.09 -2.41
C THR A 413 -18.14 31.94 -2.02
N VAL A 414 -18.12 30.85 -2.79
CA VAL A 414 -18.85 29.62 -2.48
C VAL A 414 -17.88 28.47 -2.27
N HIS A 415 -17.97 27.85 -1.09
CA HIS A 415 -17.30 26.61 -0.74
C HIS A 415 -18.30 25.47 -0.80
N TYR A 416 -17.98 24.40 -1.52
CA TYR A 416 -18.68 23.12 -1.47
C TYR A 416 -17.68 22.07 -0.99
N CYS A 417 -17.91 21.50 0.20
CA CYS A 417 -16.98 20.61 0.86
C CYS A 417 -17.59 19.23 1.11
N THR A 418 -16.73 18.23 1.21
CA THR A 418 -17.04 16.91 1.73
C THR A 418 -16.09 16.58 2.87
N ALA A 419 -16.58 15.92 3.92
CA ALA A 419 -15.73 15.21 4.86
C ALA A 419 -14.85 14.23 4.07
N THR A 420 -13.61 14.07 4.49
CA THR A 420 -12.68 13.06 3.98
C THR A 420 -12.16 12.21 5.13
N THR A 421 -11.34 11.19 4.83
CA THR A 421 -10.65 10.45 5.88
C THR A 421 -9.18 10.83 5.93
N LEU A 422 -8.60 10.80 7.13
CA LEU A 422 -7.21 11.13 7.36
C LEU A 422 -6.38 9.87 7.16
N ASN A 423 -6.14 9.51 5.90
CA ASN A 423 -5.33 8.35 5.57
C ASN A 423 -4.44 8.59 4.36
#